data_AF-A0AAD6LUH8-F1
#
_entry.id   AF-A0AAD6LUH8-F1
#
_cell.length_a   1.000
_cell.length_b   1.000
_cell.length_c   1.000
_cell.angle_alpha   90.00
_cell.angle_beta   90.00
_cell.angle_gamma   90.00
#
_symmetry.space_group_name_H-M   'P 1'
#
loop_
_entity.id
_entity.type
_entity.pdbx_description
1 polymer ?
#
loop_
_entity_poly.entity_id
_entity_poly.type
_entity_poly.pdbx_seq_one_letter_code
_entity_poly.pdbx_strand_id
1 'polypeptide(L)'
;MSINHCMVDGISAMEFIKSWAETARGMPLITKPVLDRSILRSRQPPKIDFPFGQYAPVVTSNLSNISNPFQGEQILKKCFLFDSNKFVILKNMAMKDGTLTAFVWRARSKALQMNPDQTTQLLFMVDVRSKLNPPLPKGYFSNEIVISTCLGRSGELIKNPLSFAVEEVQNGIKMVNEEFVRSWIDCFEEMRAKDVPLLSHFIVSSWIRLPTECADFGWGELT
;
A
#
# COMPACT_ATOMS: atom_id res chain seq x y z
N MET A 1 -19.90 -6.34 1.88
CA MET A 1 -19.63 -6.22 0.44
C MET A 1 -18.39 -7.03 0.11
N SER A 2 -18.38 -7.77 -0.98
CA SER A 2 -17.21 -8.51 -1.47
C SER A 2 -16.91 -8.03 -2.89
N ILE A 3 -15.65 -7.67 -3.16
CA ILE A 3 -15.21 -7.16 -4.46
C ILE A 3 -13.99 -7.97 -4.91
N ASN A 4 -13.93 -8.29 -6.21
CA ASN A 4 -12.74 -8.87 -6.80
C ASN A 4 -11.65 -7.80 -6.93
N HIS A 5 -10.58 -7.93 -6.13
CA HIS A 5 -9.48 -6.96 -6.07
C HIS A 5 -8.67 -6.88 -7.38
N CYS A 6 -8.77 -7.87 -8.28
CA CYS A 6 -8.17 -7.78 -9.62
C CYS A 6 -8.87 -6.72 -10.49
N MET A 7 -10.13 -6.39 -10.18
CA MET A 7 -10.90 -5.43 -10.96
C MET A 7 -10.67 -3.99 -10.51
N VAL A 8 -10.52 -3.77 -9.20
CA VAL A 8 -10.48 -2.44 -8.59
C VAL A 8 -9.65 -2.40 -7.32
N ASP A 9 -9.09 -1.22 -7.02
CA ASP A 9 -8.50 -0.92 -5.72
C ASP A 9 -9.53 -0.33 -4.73
N GLY A 10 -9.06 0.04 -3.53
CA GLY A 10 -9.91 0.59 -2.48
C GLY A 10 -10.55 1.94 -2.83
N ILE A 11 -9.89 2.79 -3.62
CA ILE A 11 -10.43 4.10 -4.03
C ILE A 11 -11.58 3.87 -5.01
N SER A 12 -11.33 3.09 -6.06
CA SER A 12 -12.35 2.71 -7.05
C SER A 12 -13.53 2.00 -6.37
N ALA A 13 -13.28 1.13 -5.39
CA ALA A 13 -14.34 0.48 -4.61
C ALA A 13 -15.22 1.47 -3.85
N MET A 14 -14.63 2.47 -3.19
CA MET A 14 -15.42 3.50 -2.49
C MET A 14 -16.16 4.43 -3.46
N GLU A 15 -15.57 4.76 -4.61
CA GLU A 15 -16.26 5.52 -5.66
C GLU A 15 -17.48 4.75 -6.21
N PHE A 16 -17.38 3.43 -6.33
CA PHE A 16 -18.52 2.59 -6.67
C PHE A 16 -19.62 2.63 -5.62
N ILE A 17 -19.28 2.46 -4.33
CA ILE A 17 -20.28 2.57 -3.24
C ILE A 17 -20.96 3.93 -3.26
N LYS A 18 -20.18 5.00 -3.46
CA LYS A 18 -20.72 6.37 -3.60
C LYS A 18 -21.72 6.48 -4.75
N SER A 19 -21.33 6.00 -5.92
CA SER A 19 -22.19 6.00 -7.11
C SER A 19 -23.47 5.20 -6.89
N TRP A 20 -23.37 4.07 -6.17
CA TRP A 20 -24.52 3.24 -5.81
C TRP A 20 -25.46 3.98 -4.85
N ALA A 21 -24.91 4.64 -3.84
CA ALA A 21 -25.66 5.43 -2.86
C ALA A 21 -26.37 6.64 -3.50
N GLU A 22 -25.71 7.33 -4.44
CA GLU A 22 -26.32 8.38 -5.28
C GLU A 22 -27.48 7.84 -6.10
N THR A 23 -27.27 6.71 -6.79
CA THR A 23 -28.30 6.08 -7.63
C THR A 23 -29.52 5.63 -6.81
N ALA A 24 -29.30 5.06 -5.62
CA ALA A 24 -30.37 4.62 -4.74
C ALA A 24 -31.29 5.77 -4.27
N ARG A 25 -30.73 6.98 -4.15
CA ARG A 25 -31.48 8.20 -3.82
C ARG A 25 -32.09 8.91 -5.03
N GLY A 26 -31.93 8.35 -6.24
CA GLY A 26 -32.37 8.98 -7.48
C GLY A 26 -31.56 10.22 -7.87
N MET A 27 -30.34 10.37 -7.33
CA MET A 27 -29.45 11.48 -7.66
C MET A 27 -28.59 11.14 -8.89
N PRO A 28 -28.21 12.14 -9.71
CA PRO A 28 -27.24 11.93 -10.77
C PRO A 28 -25.86 11.62 -10.18
N LEU A 29 -25.07 10.82 -10.90
CA LEU A 29 -23.71 10.49 -10.51
C LEU A 29 -22.84 11.76 -10.47
N ILE A 30 -22.20 12.03 -9.33
CA ILE A 30 -21.30 13.19 -9.18
C ILE A 30 -19.99 12.98 -9.96
N THR A 31 -19.45 11.76 -9.90
CA THR A 31 -18.25 11.37 -10.64
C THR A 31 -18.65 10.27 -11.63
N LYS A 32 -18.48 10.53 -12.94
CA LYS A 32 -18.73 9.51 -13.96
C LYS A 32 -17.53 8.55 -14.03
N PRO A 33 -17.77 7.23 -14.10
CA PRO A 33 -16.68 6.28 -14.21
C PRO A 33 -16.00 6.39 -15.59
N VAL A 34 -14.67 6.38 -15.59
CA VAL A 34 -13.84 6.25 -16.80
C VAL A 34 -13.35 4.81 -16.87
N LEU A 35 -13.77 4.10 -17.92
CA LEU A 35 -13.53 2.66 -18.09
C LEU A 35 -12.45 2.35 -19.14
N ASP A 36 -11.90 3.37 -19.80
CA ASP A 36 -10.89 3.17 -20.83
C ASP A 36 -9.54 2.75 -20.23
N ARG A 37 -9.34 1.43 -20.13
CA ARG A 37 -8.10 0.86 -19.60
C ARG A 37 -6.89 1.07 -20.52
N SER A 38 -7.10 1.54 -21.76
CA SER A 38 -5.99 1.75 -22.69
C SER A 38 -5.02 2.85 -22.24
N ILE A 39 -5.44 3.74 -21.33
CA ILE A 39 -4.60 4.79 -20.71
C ILE A 39 -3.36 4.21 -20.02
N LEU A 40 -3.45 2.97 -19.50
CA LEU A 40 -2.37 2.26 -18.82
C LEU A 40 -1.72 1.17 -19.69
N ARG A 41 -1.80 1.27 -21.02
CA ARG A 41 -1.06 0.35 -21.90
C ARG A 41 0.44 0.42 -21.66
N SER A 42 1.09 -0.74 -21.82
CA SER A 42 2.54 -0.85 -21.86
C SER A 42 3.13 -0.05 -23.02
N ARG A 43 4.38 0.37 -22.85
CA ARG A 43 5.16 1.02 -23.90
C ARG A 43 5.52 0.01 -24.98
N GLN A 44 5.79 0.50 -26.18
CA GLN A 44 6.16 -0.31 -27.33
C GLN A 44 7.45 0.27 -27.96
N PRO A 45 8.61 -0.39 -27.79
CA PRO A 45 8.82 -1.60 -27.01
C PRO A 45 8.72 -1.37 -25.48
N PRO A 46 8.45 -2.42 -24.69
CA PRO A 46 8.52 -2.34 -23.23
C PRO A 46 9.92 -1.92 -22.75
N LYS A 47 9.99 -1.07 -21.71
CA LYS A 47 11.24 -0.58 -21.11
C LYS A 47 11.25 -0.89 -19.61
N ILE A 48 11.96 -1.93 -19.21
CA ILE A 48 12.02 -2.36 -17.80
C ILE A 48 13.26 -1.75 -17.14
N ASP A 49 13.11 -0.58 -16.52
CA ASP A 49 14.18 0.10 -15.78
C ASP A 49 14.24 -0.37 -14.31
N PHE A 50 13.12 -0.84 -13.77
CA PHE A 50 12.93 -1.28 -12.38
C PHE A 50 12.36 -2.71 -12.33
N PRO A 51 13.20 -3.76 -12.43
CA PRO A 51 12.73 -5.14 -12.40
C PRO A 51 12.22 -5.53 -10.99
N PHE A 52 11.13 -6.32 -10.92
CA PHE A 52 10.50 -6.74 -9.65
C PHE A 52 11.50 -7.30 -8.60
N GLY A 53 12.49 -8.06 -9.05
CA GLY A 53 13.46 -8.74 -8.19
C GLY A 53 14.45 -7.83 -7.47
N GLN A 54 14.63 -6.58 -7.92
CA GLN A 54 15.56 -5.63 -7.27
C GLN A 54 15.11 -5.24 -5.84
N TYR A 55 13.84 -5.49 -5.55
CA TYR A 55 13.18 -5.18 -4.29
C TYR A 55 12.90 -6.42 -3.44
N ALA A 56 13.27 -7.61 -3.90
CA ALA A 56 13.18 -8.83 -3.09
C ALA A 56 14.16 -8.72 -1.91
N PRO A 57 13.76 -9.13 -0.70
CA PRO A 57 14.67 -9.10 0.43
C PRO A 57 15.82 -10.06 0.12
N VAL A 58 17.05 -9.55 0.16
CA VAL A 58 18.24 -10.39 0.18
C VAL A 58 18.06 -11.31 1.39
N VAL A 59 17.97 -12.61 1.13
CA VAL A 59 17.92 -13.63 2.18
C VAL A 59 19.26 -13.57 2.91
N THR A 60 19.34 -12.75 3.96
CA THR A 60 20.49 -12.77 4.86
C THR A 60 20.45 -14.12 5.57
N SER A 61 21.55 -14.86 5.50
CA SER A 61 21.75 -16.23 6.00
C SER A 61 21.45 -16.45 7.50
N ASN A 62 21.10 -15.39 8.24
CA ASN A 62 20.66 -15.41 9.63
C ASN A 62 19.19 -14.99 9.78
N LEU A 63 18.29 -15.61 8.99
CA LEU A 63 16.87 -15.54 9.30
C LEU A 63 16.69 -16.17 10.69
N SER A 64 16.30 -15.37 11.69
CA SER A 64 15.49 -15.95 12.78
C SER A 64 14.38 -16.77 12.13
N ASN A 65 13.97 -17.91 12.72
CA ASN A 65 13.00 -18.88 12.18
C ASN A 65 11.61 -18.25 11.85
N ILE A 66 11.56 -17.37 10.85
CA ILE A 66 10.41 -16.65 10.33
C ILE A 66 10.13 -17.17 8.90
N SER A 67 10.77 -18.26 8.47
CA SER A 67 10.32 -19.00 7.28
C SER A 67 8.87 -19.47 7.45
N ASN A 68 8.39 -19.60 8.70
CA ASN A 68 6.97 -19.69 9.03
C ASN A 68 6.72 -19.37 10.52
N PRO A 69 6.72 -18.10 10.97
CA PRO A 69 6.58 -17.76 12.39
C PRO A 69 5.21 -18.14 12.97
N PHE A 70 4.28 -18.57 12.12
CA PHE A 70 2.91 -18.95 12.48
C PHE A 70 2.61 -20.43 12.24
N GLN A 71 3.62 -21.26 11.92
CA GLN A 71 3.36 -22.67 11.64
C GLN A 71 2.86 -23.38 12.90
N GLY A 72 1.56 -23.70 12.92
CA GLY A 72 0.90 -24.32 14.06
C GLY A 72 0.37 -23.33 15.11
N GLU A 73 0.52 -22.02 14.89
CA GLU A 73 -0.03 -21.00 15.79
C GLU A 73 -1.37 -20.46 15.27
N GLN A 74 -2.28 -20.13 16.20
CA GLN A 74 -3.54 -19.49 15.86
C GLN A 74 -3.31 -18.01 15.55
N ILE A 75 -3.59 -17.60 14.31
CA ILE A 75 -3.54 -16.18 13.93
C ILE A 75 -4.75 -15.45 14.52
N LEU A 76 -4.50 -14.52 15.44
CA LEU A 76 -5.52 -13.66 16.03
C LEU A 76 -5.63 -12.33 15.29
N LYS A 77 -6.86 -11.93 14.95
CA LYS A 77 -7.16 -10.60 14.44
C LYS A 77 -7.41 -9.65 15.60
N LYS A 78 -6.69 -8.53 15.66
CA LYS A 78 -6.85 -7.48 16.67
C LYS A 78 -6.95 -6.11 16.03
N CYS A 79 -7.82 -5.27 16.58
CA CYS A 79 -7.93 -3.86 16.23
C CYS A 79 -7.30 -3.02 17.34
N PHE A 80 -6.48 -2.03 16.96
CA PHE A 80 -5.84 -1.11 17.88
C PHE A 80 -6.32 0.31 17.58
N LEU A 81 -6.95 0.95 18.55
CA LEU A 81 -7.47 2.31 18.40
C LEU A 81 -6.37 3.35 18.62
N PHE A 82 -6.06 4.09 17.56
CA PHE A 82 -5.24 5.31 17.60
C PHE A 82 -6.16 6.52 17.56
N ASP A 83 -6.54 7.00 18.75
CA ASP A 83 -7.27 8.26 18.90
C ASP A 83 -6.41 9.48 18.47
N SER A 84 -7.05 10.64 18.42
CA SER A 84 -6.42 11.90 18.03
C SER A 84 -5.20 12.23 18.88
N ASN A 85 -5.24 11.99 20.19
CA ASN A 85 -4.12 12.28 21.10
C ASN A 85 -2.91 11.37 20.80
N LYS A 86 -3.13 10.05 20.65
CA LYS A 86 -2.08 9.12 20.25
C LYS A 86 -1.50 9.49 18.90
N PHE A 87 -2.33 9.93 17.96
CA PHE A 87 -1.88 10.33 16.63
C PHE A 87 -1.06 11.62 16.66
N VAL A 88 -1.42 12.60 17.49
CA VAL A 88 -0.63 13.82 17.72
C VAL A 88 0.73 13.47 18.32
N ILE A 89 0.76 12.60 19.33
CA ILE A 89 2.03 12.12 19.94
C ILE A 89 2.92 11.49 18.86
N LEU A 90 2.37 10.57 18.06
CA LEU A 90 3.11 9.93 16.98
C LEU A 90 3.63 10.96 15.96
N LYS A 91 2.77 11.88 15.51
CA LYS A 91 3.16 12.93 14.58
C LYS A 91 4.27 13.82 15.15
N ASN A 92 4.25 14.16 16.44
CA ASN A 92 5.30 14.96 17.05
C ASN A 92 6.66 14.24 17.11
N MET A 93 6.66 12.90 17.11
CA MET A 93 7.90 12.10 17.12
C MET A 93 8.60 12.00 15.77
N ALA A 94 7.92 12.25 14.64
CA ALA A 94 8.48 12.05 13.30
C ALA A 94 8.14 13.12 12.26
N MET A 95 7.11 13.95 12.53
CA MET A 95 6.68 15.14 11.78
C MET A 95 6.37 14.94 10.29
N LYS A 96 6.08 13.71 9.84
CA LYS A 96 5.83 13.39 8.42
C LYS A 96 4.73 12.35 8.23
N ASP A 97 4.24 12.23 7.00
CA ASP A 97 3.37 11.14 6.57
C ASP A 97 4.03 9.76 6.79
N GLY A 98 3.25 8.68 6.86
CA GLY A 98 3.79 7.33 7.06
C GLY A 98 4.21 7.01 8.50
N THR A 99 4.01 7.93 9.44
CA THR A 99 4.34 7.75 10.88
C THR A 99 3.73 6.48 11.48
N LEU A 100 2.44 6.21 11.23
CA LEU A 100 1.78 5.01 11.77
C LEU A 100 2.36 3.73 11.16
N THR A 101 2.59 3.71 9.85
CA THR A 101 3.21 2.58 9.15
C THR A 101 4.59 2.25 9.73
N ALA A 102 5.44 3.26 9.88
CA ALA A 102 6.77 3.10 10.48
C ALA A 102 6.71 2.65 11.95
N PHE A 103 5.75 3.19 12.71
CA PHE A 103 5.54 2.80 14.10
C PHE A 103 5.17 1.32 14.22
N VAL A 104 4.22 0.84 13.40
CA VAL A 104 3.81 -0.57 13.40
C VAL A 104 4.94 -1.46 12.93
N TRP A 105 5.72 -1.05 11.91
CA TRP A 105 6.89 -1.80 11.45
C TRP A 105 7.90 -2.00 12.58
N ARG A 106 8.26 -0.91 13.27
CA ARG A 106 9.16 -0.94 14.42
C ARG A 106 8.60 -1.77 15.58
N ALA A 107 7.31 -1.64 15.89
CA ALA A 107 6.65 -2.40 16.95
C ALA A 107 6.64 -3.90 16.65
N ARG A 108 6.37 -4.28 15.39
CA ARG A 108 6.41 -5.67 14.92
C ARG A 108 7.82 -6.25 15.04
N SER A 109 8.85 -5.52 14.60
CA SER A 109 10.25 -5.97 14.73
C SER A 109 10.65 -6.22 16.18
N LYS A 110 10.21 -5.35 17.11
CA LYS A 110 10.39 -5.54 18.56
C LYS A 110 9.66 -6.77 19.08
N ALA A 111 8.38 -6.91 18.74
CA ALA A 111 7.53 -8.00 19.24
C ALA A 111 8.04 -9.38 18.81
N LEU A 112 8.58 -9.47 17.59
CA LEU A 112 9.17 -10.71 17.05
C LEU A 112 10.60 -10.96 17.51
N GLN A 113 11.18 -10.08 18.34
CA GLN A 113 12.56 -10.19 18.83
C GLN A 113 13.57 -10.47 17.71
N MET A 114 13.37 -9.80 16.57
CA MET A 114 14.18 -10.01 15.37
C MET A 114 15.66 -9.73 15.65
N ASN A 115 16.54 -10.59 15.14
CA ASN A 115 17.99 -10.41 15.21
C ASN A 115 18.37 -8.98 14.76
N PRO A 116 19.21 -8.24 15.51
CA PRO A 116 19.54 -6.86 15.17
C PRO A 116 20.11 -6.67 13.75
N ASP A 117 20.87 -7.64 13.27
CA ASP A 117 21.50 -7.61 11.93
C ASP A 117 20.59 -8.12 10.81
N GLN A 118 19.41 -8.64 11.15
CA GLN A 118 18.45 -9.13 10.17
C GLN A 118 17.78 -7.98 9.44
N THR A 119 17.81 -8.04 8.12
CA THR A 119 17.02 -7.16 7.26
C THR A 119 15.55 -7.56 7.34
N THR A 120 14.69 -6.60 7.63
CA THR A 120 13.23 -6.72 7.52
C THR A 120 12.74 -5.93 6.32
N GLN A 121 11.73 -6.46 5.66
CA GLN A 121 11.04 -5.82 4.55
C GLN A 121 9.64 -5.41 5.00
N LEU A 122 9.26 -4.20 4.61
CA LEU A 122 7.89 -3.70 4.68
C LEU A 122 7.40 -3.43 3.25
N LEU A 123 6.28 -4.04 2.88
CA LEU A 123 5.55 -3.71 1.65
C LEU A 123 4.36 -2.81 1.96
N PHE A 124 4.08 -1.87 1.06
CA PHE A 124 2.90 -1.02 1.15
C PHE A 124 2.41 -0.60 -0.23
N MET A 125 1.11 -0.32 -0.31
CA MET A 125 0.48 0.12 -1.55
C MET A 125 0.63 1.63 -1.73
N VAL A 126 1.00 2.06 -2.93
CA VAL A 126 1.08 3.47 -3.32
C VAL A 126 0.06 3.73 -4.43
N ASP A 127 -0.82 4.70 -4.23
CA ASP A 127 -1.72 5.21 -5.27
C ASP A 127 -0.91 5.94 -6.34
N VAL A 128 -1.08 5.53 -7.59
CA VAL A 128 -0.30 6.06 -8.72
C VAL A 128 -1.09 7.02 -9.61
N ARG A 129 -2.36 7.29 -9.31
CA ARG A 129 -3.22 8.17 -10.12
C ARG A 129 -2.60 9.54 -10.39
N SER A 130 -2.01 10.15 -9.36
CA SER A 130 -1.36 11.46 -9.45
C SER A 130 0.12 11.40 -9.85
N LYS A 131 0.67 10.21 -10.09
CA LYS A 131 2.10 9.99 -10.37
C LYS A 131 2.41 9.92 -11.87
N LEU A 132 1.39 9.82 -12.71
CA LEU A 132 1.49 9.78 -14.16
C LEU A 132 1.35 11.18 -14.76
N ASN A 133 1.89 11.39 -15.96
CA ASN A 133 1.74 12.64 -16.70
C ASN A 133 1.12 12.38 -18.10
N PRO A 134 -0.13 12.84 -18.37
CA PRO A 134 -1.02 13.50 -17.41
C PRO A 134 -1.49 12.55 -16.29
N PRO A 135 -1.95 13.08 -15.13
CA PRO A 135 -2.58 12.28 -14.09
C PRO A 135 -3.79 11.51 -14.63
N LEU A 136 -4.11 10.37 -14.00
CA LEU A 136 -5.31 9.63 -14.36
C LEU A 136 -6.56 10.48 -14.14
N PRO A 137 -7.55 10.37 -15.05
CA PRO A 137 -8.76 11.17 -14.95
C PRO A 137 -9.52 10.83 -13.66
N LYS A 138 -10.19 11.83 -13.08
CA LYS A 138 -11.09 11.60 -11.96
C LYS A 138 -12.18 10.61 -12.37
N GLY A 139 -12.45 9.61 -11.51
CA GLY A 139 -13.39 8.53 -11.81
C GLY A 139 -12.79 7.39 -12.63
N TYR A 140 -11.47 7.37 -12.90
CA TYR A 140 -10.81 6.21 -13.49
C TYR A 140 -11.00 4.98 -12.61
N PHE A 141 -11.70 3.99 -13.16
CA PHE A 141 -12.23 2.88 -12.39
C PHE A 141 -11.46 1.59 -12.71
N SER A 142 -10.41 1.35 -11.94
CA SER A 142 -9.59 0.14 -12.02
C SER A 142 -8.74 -0.01 -10.74
N ASN A 143 -7.67 -0.81 -10.79
CA ASN A 143 -6.68 -0.97 -9.74
C ASN A 143 -5.41 -0.15 -10.08
N GLU A 144 -5.23 1.00 -9.42
CA GLU A 144 -4.16 1.97 -9.69
C GLU A 144 -3.21 2.06 -8.50
N ILE A 145 -2.83 0.90 -7.96
CA ILE A 145 -1.86 0.81 -6.87
C ILE A 145 -0.65 -0.01 -7.30
N VAL A 146 0.51 0.47 -6.91
CA VAL A 146 1.78 -0.24 -7.06
C VAL A 146 2.27 -0.67 -5.69
N ILE A 147 2.83 -1.87 -5.60
CA ILE A 147 3.45 -2.36 -4.38
C ILE A 147 4.86 -1.74 -4.31
N SER A 148 5.07 -0.86 -3.35
CA SER A 148 6.40 -0.38 -3.00
C SER A 148 6.94 -1.14 -1.80
N THR A 149 8.26 -1.09 -1.64
CA THR A 149 8.97 -1.69 -0.51
C THR A 149 9.90 -0.68 0.14
N CYS A 150 10.16 -0.87 1.42
CA CYS A 150 11.39 -0.40 2.06
C CYS A 150 12.04 -1.55 2.83
N LEU A 151 13.36 -1.45 2.99
CA LEU A 151 14.19 -2.42 3.72
C LEU A 151 14.81 -1.70 4.90
N GLY A 152 14.99 -2.39 6.01
CA GLY A 152 15.67 -1.83 7.17
C GLY A 152 16.24 -2.93 8.05
N ARG A 153 17.39 -2.68 8.68
CA ARG A 153 17.90 -3.61 9.70
C ARG A 153 17.06 -3.49 10.96
N SER A 154 16.64 -4.62 11.52
CA SER A 154 15.82 -4.65 12.75
C SER A 154 16.46 -3.82 13.87
N GLY A 155 17.77 -3.96 14.07
CA GLY A 155 18.52 -3.23 15.08
C GLY A 155 18.47 -1.72 14.89
N GLU A 156 18.59 -1.23 13.65
CA GLU A 156 18.53 0.19 13.33
C GLU A 156 17.12 0.74 13.54
N LEU A 157 16.10 0.04 13.03
CA LEU A 157 14.70 0.42 13.24
C LEU A 157 14.35 0.52 14.72
N ILE A 158 14.88 -0.39 15.54
CA ILE A 158 14.60 -0.44 16.98
C ILE A 158 15.38 0.62 17.76
N LYS A 159 16.68 0.78 17.49
CA LYS A 159 17.58 1.67 18.25
C LYS A 159 17.41 3.13 17.87
N ASN A 160 17.16 3.44 16.59
CA ASN A 160 16.99 4.81 16.13
C ASN A 160 15.62 5.39 16.52
N PRO A 161 15.48 6.73 16.49
CA PRO A 161 14.19 7.40 16.67
C PRO A 161 13.17 6.99 15.60
N LEU A 162 11.87 7.20 15.87
CA LEU A 162 10.80 6.86 14.92
C LEU A 162 10.98 7.57 13.56
N SER A 163 11.53 8.78 13.56
CA SER A 163 11.82 9.55 12.35
C SER A 163 12.69 8.79 11.34
N PHE A 164 13.63 7.95 11.79
CA PHE A 164 14.45 7.10 10.92
C PHE A 164 13.59 6.12 10.12
N ALA A 165 12.73 5.36 10.80
CA ALA A 165 11.83 4.42 10.14
C ALA A 165 10.80 5.14 9.24
N VAL A 166 10.38 6.37 9.60
CA VAL A 166 9.51 7.19 8.77
C VAL A 166 10.21 7.66 7.51
N GLU A 167 11.49 8.02 7.59
CA GLU A 167 12.29 8.39 6.43
C GLU A 167 12.40 7.23 5.44
N GLU A 168 12.66 6.00 5.91
CA GLU A 168 12.66 4.80 5.06
C GLU A 168 11.33 4.60 4.32
N VAL A 169 10.20 4.73 5.02
CA VAL A 169 8.87 4.64 4.41
C VAL A 169 8.67 5.76 3.37
N GLN A 170 9.06 6.99 3.70
CA GLN A 170 8.96 8.14 2.79
C GLN A 170 9.83 7.97 1.55
N ASN A 171 11.03 7.42 1.68
CA ASN A 171 11.91 7.13 0.56
C ASN A 171 11.30 6.07 -0.36
N GLY A 172 10.71 5.01 0.21
CA GLY A 172 9.97 4.02 -0.56
C GLY A 172 8.75 4.59 -1.30
N ILE A 173 8.03 5.56 -0.71
CA ILE A 173 6.92 6.28 -1.38
C ILE A 173 7.44 7.18 -2.51
N LYS A 174 8.52 7.91 -2.28
CA LYS A 174 9.12 8.84 -3.26
C LYS A 174 9.71 8.12 -4.46
N MET A 175 10.24 6.92 -4.26
CA MET A 175 10.76 6.06 -5.31
C MET A 175 9.70 5.72 -6.37
N VAL A 176 8.42 5.66 -5.99
CA VAL A 176 7.31 5.50 -6.93
C VAL A 176 7.06 6.82 -7.65
N ASN A 177 7.80 7.03 -8.73
CA ASN A 177 7.63 8.10 -9.69
C ASN A 177 7.01 7.57 -11.00
N GLU A 178 6.82 8.43 -12.00
CA GLU A 178 6.23 8.03 -13.27
C GLU A 178 6.99 6.90 -13.97
N GLU A 179 8.32 6.99 -14.04
CA GLU A 179 9.16 5.98 -14.69
C GLU A 179 9.06 4.63 -14.00
N PHE A 180 9.01 4.61 -12.66
CA PHE A 180 8.77 3.40 -11.88
C PHE A 180 7.44 2.75 -12.28
N VAL A 181 6.36 3.53 -12.32
CA VAL A 181 5.02 3.02 -12.65
C VAL A 181 4.98 2.47 -14.07
N ARG A 182 5.55 3.20 -15.05
CA ARG A 182 5.62 2.74 -16.44
C ARG A 182 6.47 1.49 -16.60
N SER A 183 7.59 1.40 -15.90
CA SER A 183 8.41 0.18 -15.87
C SER A 183 7.66 -0.99 -15.26
N TRP A 184 6.84 -0.76 -14.24
CA TRP A 184 6.01 -1.79 -13.61
C TRP A 184 4.95 -2.34 -14.56
N ILE A 185 4.28 -1.46 -15.31
CA ILE A 185 3.30 -1.84 -16.34
C ILE A 185 3.97 -2.71 -17.41
N ASP A 186 5.11 -2.26 -17.93
CA ASP A 186 5.87 -2.99 -18.94
C ASP A 186 6.34 -4.35 -18.44
N CYS A 187 6.76 -4.41 -17.18
CA CYS A 187 7.22 -5.66 -16.57
C CYS A 187 6.07 -6.66 -16.41
N PHE A 188 4.84 -6.22 -16.11
CA PHE A 188 3.67 -7.11 -16.09
C PHE A 188 3.18 -7.56 -17.46
N GLU A 189 3.41 -6.77 -18.51
CA GLU A 189 3.09 -7.19 -19.87
C GLU A 189 4.02 -8.34 -20.31
N GLU A 190 5.30 -8.25 -19.96
CA GLU A 190 6.32 -9.24 -20.30
C GLU A 190 6.31 -10.46 -19.36
N MET A 191 6.06 -10.26 -18.06
CA MET A 191 6.03 -11.34 -17.08
C MET A 191 4.64 -11.98 -16.98
N ARG A 192 4.56 -13.31 -16.99
CA ARG A 192 3.34 -13.98 -16.54
C ARG A 192 3.18 -13.71 -15.04
N ALA A 193 2.00 -13.29 -14.59
CA ALA A 193 1.71 -12.91 -13.20
C ALA A 193 2.11 -13.96 -12.12
N LYS A 194 2.35 -15.23 -12.52
CA LYS A 194 2.82 -16.31 -11.64
C LYS A 194 4.30 -16.19 -11.24
N ASP A 195 5.07 -15.33 -11.90
CA ASP A 195 6.52 -15.24 -11.76
C ASP A 195 6.98 -14.10 -10.85
N VAL A 196 6.07 -13.47 -10.08
CA VAL A 196 6.41 -12.37 -9.16
C VAL A 196 6.69 -12.90 -7.75
N PRO A 197 7.95 -12.99 -7.29
CA PRO A 197 8.28 -13.51 -5.96
C PRO A 197 8.08 -12.41 -4.91
N LEU A 198 6.86 -12.28 -4.37
CA LEU A 198 6.62 -11.45 -3.19
C LEU A 198 6.94 -12.25 -1.92
N LEU A 199 8.21 -12.26 -1.51
CA LEU A 199 8.68 -12.95 -0.29
C LEU A 199 8.69 -12.03 0.94
N SER A 200 7.62 -11.24 1.15
CA SER A 200 7.48 -10.40 2.35
C SER A 200 6.45 -10.97 3.32
N HIS A 201 6.81 -10.93 4.61
CA HIS A 201 5.96 -11.34 5.72
C HIS A 201 5.24 -10.16 6.41
N PHE A 202 5.38 -8.94 5.87
CA PHE A 202 4.72 -7.76 6.43
C PHE A 202 4.29 -6.77 5.34
N ILE A 203 2.96 -6.61 5.23
CA ILE A 203 2.31 -5.72 4.27
C ILE A 203 1.41 -4.76 5.04
N VAL A 204 1.46 -3.47 4.72
CA VAL A 204 0.55 -2.45 5.25
C VAL A 204 -0.28 -1.88 4.10
N SER A 205 -1.60 -2.05 4.19
CA SER A 205 -2.56 -1.38 3.32
C SER A 205 -3.25 -0.26 4.10
N SER A 206 -3.05 0.99 3.69
CA SER A 206 -3.61 2.15 4.37
C SER A 206 -4.94 2.56 3.75
N TRP A 207 -5.99 2.59 4.56
CA TRP A 207 -7.33 2.99 4.12
C TRP A 207 -7.69 4.42 4.56
N ILE A 208 -6.75 5.14 5.18
CA ILE A 208 -7.01 6.45 5.81
C ILE A 208 -7.41 7.56 4.82
N ARG A 209 -7.08 7.39 3.54
CA ARG A 209 -7.41 8.34 2.46
C ARG A 209 -8.58 7.86 1.60
N LEU A 210 -9.19 6.72 1.94
CA LEU A 210 -10.38 6.27 1.24
C LEU A 210 -11.56 7.18 1.62
N PRO A 211 -12.41 7.57 0.67
CA PRO A 211 -13.60 8.35 0.97
C PRO A 211 -14.52 7.60 1.94
N THR A 212 -14.72 8.13 3.15
CA THR A 212 -15.60 7.53 4.17
C THR A 212 -17.06 7.99 4.02
N GLU A 213 -17.27 9.20 3.51
CA GLU A 213 -18.57 9.80 3.18
C GLU A 213 -19.11 9.28 1.83
N CYS A 214 -19.07 7.96 1.63
CA CYS A 214 -19.48 7.34 0.37
C CYS A 214 -20.78 6.52 0.47
N ALA A 215 -21.40 6.42 1.63
CA ALA A 215 -22.42 5.39 1.89
C ALA A 215 -23.74 5.93 2.49
N ASP A 216 -24.20 7.11 2.07
CA ASP A 216 -25.57 7.55 2.38
C ASP A 216 -26.56 7.08 1.30
N PHE A 217 -27.30 6.02 1.60
CA PHE A 217 -28.33 5.44 0.75
C PHE A 217 -29.72 6.09 0.92
N GLY A 218 -29.81 7.19 1.67
CA GLY A 218 -31.06 7.87 2.03
C GLY A 218 -31.46 7.69 3.49
N TRP A 219 -30.61 7.03 4.29
CA TRP A 219 -30.80 6.83 5.73
C TRP A 219 -29.75 7.57 6.59
N GLY A 220 -28.95 8.45 5.97
CA GLY A 220 -27.85 9.13 6.62
C GLY A 220 -26.51 8.44 6.38
N GLU A 221 -25.44 9.13 6.78
CA GLU A 221 -24.06 8.63 6.64
C GLU A 221 -23.75 7.53 7.66
N LEU A 222 -22.75 6.70 7.35
CA LEU A 222 -22.23 5.71 8.30
C LEU A 222 -21.62 6.42 9.52
N THR A 223 -22.15 6.14 10.71
CA THR A 223 -21.59 6.54 12.01
C THR A 223 -20.50 5.61 12.50
#